data_AF-A0A0W0NCJ3-F1
#
_entry.id   AF-A0A0W0NCJ3-F1
#
_cell.length_a   1.000
_cell.length_b   1.000
_cell.length_c   1.000
_cell.angle_alpha   90.00
_cell.angle_beta   90.00
_cell.angle_gamma   90.00
#
_symmetry.space_group_name_H-M   'P 1'
#
loop_
_entity.id
_entity.type
_entity.pdbx_description
1 polymer ?
#
loop_
_entity_poly.entity_id
_entity_poly.type
_entity_poly.pdbx_seq_one_letter_code
_entity_poly.pdbx_strand_id
1 'polypeptide(L)'
;MLLWSWIVAEKTVLTLDKETFTNFITFCKMPPSNWVGFSTTARFAQVDGNSVFNESWRPFNIRASKDVGARSPKVETLRFIRSVCSSFYGFLCEEDVIAINPAISSRTFYGRGMRATYPVERYLTSEQLGQVLQALEFHALGDPAGERALFIIAATTLMCLHAADLANADNYCPCMNCFVLDDARWWLILEAPGRLLRKVEVTPEFLPYLRRYRKSRGLPPFPEQNEEIPILEASHGRPGLSVRQIRSIVKEALMKAHASITSTDKGGEHWNILLGGSMRFLKESGAKIRAQSFRPAELQKYLGIFSLAYTYGRYYG
;
A
#
# COMPACT_ATOMS: atom_id res chain seq x y z
N MET A 1 -19.45 -12.25 -3.08
CA MET A 1 -20.15 -12.65 -1.84
C MET A 1 -21.63 -12.30 -1.95
N LEU A 2 -22.05 -11.02 -1.90
CA LEU A 2 -23.46 -10.59 -2.07
C LEU A 2 -24.21 -11.26 -3.24
N LEU A 3 -23.64 -11.22 -4.44
CA LEU A 3 -24.26 -11.83 -5.62
C LEU A 3 -24.40 -13.36 -5.50
N TRP A 4 -23.39 -14.01 -4.91
CA TRP A 4 -23.38 -15.46 -4.71
C TRP A 4 -24.38 -15.86 -3.62
N SER A 5 -24.45 -15.12 -2.52
CA SER A 5 -25.37 -15.44 -1.42
C SER A 5 -26.81 -15.34 -1.89
N TRP A 6 -27.13 -14.36 -2.73
CA TRP A 6 -28.46 -14.16 -3.27
C TRP A 6 -28.84 -15.21 -4.32
N ILE A 7 -27.98 -15.41 -5.33
CA ILE A 7 -28.33 -16.23 -6.52
C ILE A 7 -28.08 -17.72 -6.29
N VAL A 8 -27.04 -18.07 -5.53
CA VAL A 8 -26.58 -19.46 -5.39
C VAL A 8 -26.97 -20.05 -4.04
N ALA A 9 -26.76 -19.29 -2.96
CA ALA A 9 -27.11 -19.77 -1.62
C ALA A 9 -28.55 -19.44 -1.20
N GLU A 10 -29.24 -18.58 -1.97
CA GLU A 10 -30.59 -18.07 -1.68
C GLU A 10 -30.77 -17.57 -0.23
N LYS A 11 -29.71 -16.97 0.31
CA LYS A 11 -29.64 -16.48 1.69
C LYS A 11 -29.24 -15.02 1.71
N THR A 12 -29.80 -14.29 2.67
CA THR A 12 -29.27 -12.97 3.02
C THR A 12 -27.84 -13.10 3.53
N VAL A 13 -27.01 -12.10 3.23
CA VAL A 13 -25.63 -12.08 3.74
C VAL A 13 -25.56 -12.07 5.27
N LEU A 14 -26.61 -11.62 5.93
CA LEU A 14 -26.70 -11.53 7.39
C LEU A 14 -26.86 -12.91 8.07
N THR A 15 -27.35 -13.91 7.35
CA THR A 15 -27.61 -15.26 7.89
C THR A 15 -26.59 -16.29 7.41
N LEU A 16 -25.46 -15.85 6.83
CA LEU A 16 -24.42 -16.78 6.40
C LEU A 16 -23.66 -17.29 7.62
N ASP A 17 -23.69 -18.60 7.81
CA ASP A 17 -22.90 -19.29 8.83
C ASP A 17 -21.52 -19.70 8.29
N LYS A 18 -20.73 -20.33 9.17
CA LYS A 18 -19.40 -20.86 8.86
C LYS A 18 -19.41 -21.79 7.64
N GLU A 19 -20.39 -22.66 7.54
CA GLU A 19 -20.49 -23.68 6.50
C GLU A 19 -20.82 -23.04 5.14
N THR A 20 -21.86 -22.20 5.11
CA THR A 20 -22.28 -21.47 3.93
C THR A 20 -21.16 -20.55 3.44
N PHE A 21 -20.42 -19.89 4.34
CA PHE A 21 -19.25 -19.10 3.96
C PHE A 21 -18.10 -19.97 3.42
N THR A 22 -17.91 -21.18 3.94
CA THR A 22 -16.93 -22.12 3.40
C THR A 22 -17.32 -22.53 1.97
N ASN A 23 -18.60 -22.76 1.71
CA ASN A 23 -19.14 -23.04 0.37
C ASN A 23 -18.91 -21.86 -0.58
N PHE A 24 -19.06 -20.62 -0.12
CA PHE A 24 -18.70 -19.44 -0.90
C PHE A 24 -17.21 -19.43 -1.31
N ILE A 25 -16.31 -19.76 -0.40
CA ILE A 25 -14.88 -19.82 -0.70
C ILE A 25 -14.57 -20.97 -1.68
N THR A 26 -15.21 -22.13 -1.53
CA THR A 26 -15.09 -23.24 -2.48
C THR A 26 -15.60 -22.85 -3.87
N PHE A 27 -16.74 -22.15 -3.96
CA PHE A 27 -17.24 -21.58 -5.20
C PHE A 27 -16.25 -20.60 -5.83
N CYS A 28 -15.61 -19.74 -5.04
CA CYS A 28 -14.59 -18.84 -5.55
C CYS A 28 -13.32 -19.57 -6.04
N LYS A 29 -12.97 -20.72 -5.47
CA LYS A 29 -11.81 -21.52 -5.94
C LYS A 29 -12.05 -22.10 -7.33
N MET A 30 -13.29 -22.49 -7.61
CA MET A 30 -13.68 -23.12 -8.87
C MET A 30 -15.02 -22.56 -9.33
N PRO A 31 -15.05 -21.30 -9.81
CA PRO A 31 -16.28 -20.67 -10.23
C PRO A 31 -16.80 -21.37 -11.50
N PRO A 32 -18.13 -21.50 -11.66
CA PRO A 32 -18.73 -22.05 -12.87
C PRO A 32 -18.45 -21.13 -14.07
N SER A 33 -18.43 -21.69 -15.27
CA SER A 33 -18.01 -21.00 -16.50
C SER A 33 -18.83 -19.74 -16.80
N ASN A 34 -20.13 -19.76 -16.50
CA ASN A 34 -21.02 -18.62 -16.67
C ASN A 34 -20.78 -17.47 -15.67
N TRP A 35 -19.87 -17.63 -14.69
CA TRP A 35 -19.43 -16.57 -13.77
C TRP A 35 -18.03 -16.04 -14.10
N VAL A 36 -17.37 -16.59 -15.12
CA VAL A 36 -16.00 -16.24 -15.52
C VAL A 36 -16.02 -15.52 -16.87
N GLY A 37 -15.42 -14.34 -16.90
CA GLY A 37 -15.13 -13.57 -18.11
C GLY A 37 -13.65 -13.63 -18.47
N PHE A 38 -13.35 -13.34 -19.73
CA PHE A 38 -11.98 -13.34 -20.27
C PHE A 38 -11.41 -11.93 -20.47
N SER A 39 -12.21 -10.89 -20.26
CA SER A 39 -11.85 -9.48 -20.39
C SER A 39 -12.46 -8.66 -19.25
N THR A 40 -11.80 -7.55 -18.91
CA THR A 40 -12.31 -6.64 -17.87
C THR A 40 -13.34 -5.72 -18.52
N THR A 41 -14.61 -5.95 -18.24
CA THR A 41 -15.73 -5.14 -18.70
C THR A 41 -16.39 -4.43 -17.52
N ALA A 42 -17.05 -3.29 -17.77
CA ALA A 42 -17.83 -2.60 -16.75
C ALA A 42 -19.11 -3.40 -16.44
N ARG A 43 -19.59 -3.37 -15.19
CA ARG A 43 -20.83 -4.06 -14.77
C ARG A 43 -22.07 -3.49 -15.44
N PHE A 44 -22.10 -2.17 -15.62
CA PHE A 44 -23.15 -1.46 -16.31
C PHE A 44 -22.54 -0.68 -17.47
N ALA A 45 -23.21 -0.72 -18.62
CA ALA A 45 -22.90 0.12 -19.77
C ALA A 45 -23.81 1.35 -19.76
N GLN A 46 -23.33 2.46 -20.32
CA GLN A 46 -24.15 3.64 -20.55
C GLN A 46 -24.74 3.56 -21.94
N VAL A 47 -26.06 3.51 -22.03
CA VAL A 47 -26.82 3.52 -23.30
C VAL A 47 -27.87 4.60 -23.18
N ASP A 48 -27.82 5.60 -24.06
CA ASP A 48 -28.75 6.75 -24.09
C ASP A 48 -28.92 7.47 -22.75
N GLY A 49 -27.80 7.65 -22.01
CA GLY A 49 -27.79 8.30 -20.70
C GLY A 49 -28.32 7.43 -19.54
N ASN A 50 -28.77 6.20 -19.81
CA ASN A 50 -29.23 5.26 -18.81
C ASN A 50 -28.18 4.17 -18.56
N SER A 51 -28.10 3.73 -17.29
CA SER A 51 -27.22 2.64 -16.89
C SER A 51 -27.91 1.29 -17.11
N VAL A 52 -27.45 0.53 -18.11
CA VAL A 52 -28.00 -0.78 -18.47
C VAL A 52 -27.03 -1.89 -18.07
N PHE A 53 -27.55 -3.04 -17.63
CA PHE A 53 -26.73 -4.20 -17.30
C PHE A 53 -25.89 -4.65 -18.51
N ASN A 54 -24.60 -4.85 -18.29
CA ASN A 54 -23.72 -5.36 -19.33
C ASN A 54 -23.74 -6.90 -19.33
N GLU A 55 -24.37 -7.50 -20.35
CA GLU A 55 -24.45 -8.96 -20.50
C GLU A 55 -23.10 -9.66 -20.66
N SER A 56 -22.06 -8.93 -21.07
CA SER A 56 -20.70 -9.46 -21.15
C SER A 56 -19.95 -9.41 -19.81
N TRP A 57 -20.53 -8.80 -18.78
CA TRP A 57 -19.89 -8.66 -17.47
C TRP A 57 -19.95 -9.95 -16.66
N ARG A 58 -18.83 -10.31 -16.04
CA ARG A 58 -18.71 -11.48 -15.18
C ARG A 58 -17.94 -11.15 -13.88
N PRO A 59 -18.31 -11.73 -12.72
CA PRO A 59 -17.67 -11.43 -11.44
C PRO A 59 -16.21 -11.87 -11.34
N PHE A 60 -15.82 -12.93 -12.05
CA PHE A 60 -14.44 -13.41 -12.09
C PHE A 60 -13.84 -13.11 -13.45
N ASN A 61 -12.63 -12.55 -13.47
CA ASN A 61 -11.83 -12.44 -14.70
C ASN A 61 -10.59 -13.30 -14.55
N ILE A 62 -10.57 -14.40 -15.30
CA ILE A 62 -9.44 -15.32 -15.34
C ILE A 62 -8.88 -15.21 -16.76
N ARG A 63 -7.76 -14.50 -16.91
CA ARG A 63 -7.04 -14.45 -18.18
C ARG A 63 -6.67 -15.88 -18.57
N ALA A 64 -7.00 -16.28 -19.79
CA ALA A 64 -6.64 -17.60 -20.30
C ALA A 64 -5.12 -17.82 -20.14
N SER A 65 -4.75 -18.71 -19.23
CA SER A 65 -3.44 -19.35 -19.28
C SER A 65 -3.44 -20.26 -20.52
N LYS A 66 -2.28 -20.51 -21.13
CA LYS A 66 -2.15 -21.49 -22.22
C LYS A 66 -2.55 -22.91 -21.81
N ASP A 67 -2.71 -23.16 -20.51
CA ASP A 67 -3.24 -24.40 -19.96
C ASP A 67 -4.77 -24.38 -19.91
N VAL A 68 -5.40 -25.14 -20.80
CA VAL A 68 -6.85 -25.28 -21.03
C VAL A 68 -7.65 -25.79 -19.80
N GLY A 69 -6.99 -26.05 -18.65
CA GLY A 69 -7.61 -26.58 -17.43
C GLY A 69 -7.69 -25.65 -16.22
N ALA A 70 -6.94 -24.53 -16.18
CA ALA A 70 -6.82 -23.73 -14.95
C ALA A 70 -7.92 -22.64 -14.83
N ARG A 71 -9.14 -23.04 -14.47
CA ARG A 71 -10.26 -22.13 -14.15
C ARG A 71 -10.25 -21.60 -12.70
N SER A 72 -9.12 -21.74 -12.00
CA SER A 72 -9.01 -21.34 -10.60
C SER A 72 -8.37 -19.95 -10.46
N PRO A 73 -8.91 -19.07 -9.60
CA PRO A 73 -8.24 -17.81 -9.29
C PRO A 73 -6.90 -18.05 -8.61
N LYS A 74 -5.97 -17.10 -8.78
CA LYS A 74 -4.72 -17.09 -8.03
C LYS A 74 -4.98 -17.08 -6.52
N VAL A 75 -4.08 -17.71 -5.76
CA VAL A 75 -4.19 -17.80 -4.29
C VAL A 75 -4.27 -16.40 -3.66
N GLU A 76 -3.57 -15.42 -4.20
CA GLU A 76 -3.63 -14.01 -3.79
C GLU A 76 -5.05 -13.43 -3.88
N THR A 77 -5.77 -13.76 -4.95
CA THR A 77 -7.16 -13.31 -5.17
C THR A 77 -8.09 -13.90 -4.11
N LEU A 78 -7.93 -15.19 -3.78
CA LEU A 78 -8.74 -15.83 -2.73
C LEU A 78 -8.44 -15.24 -1.34
N ARG A 79 -7.17 -14.94 -1.04
CA ARG A 79 -6.79 -14.23 0.19
C ARG A 79 -7.45 -12.85 0.24
N PHE A 80 -7.43 -12.11 -0.86
CA PHE A 80 -8.07 -10.80 -0.96
C PHE A 80 -9.59 -10.88 -0.75
N ILE A 81 -10.28 -11.81 -1.42
CA ILE A 81 -11.74 -12.05 -1.24
C ILE A 81 -12.05 -12.31 0.23
N ARG A 82 -11.27 -13.19 0.88
CA ARG A 82 -11.46 -13.52 2.29
C ARG A 82 -11.22 -12.32 3.20
N SER A 83 -10.21 -11.50 2.91
CA SER A 83 -9.93 -10.27 3.65
C SER A 83 -11.09 -9.28 3.57
N VAL A 84 -11.61 -9.01 2.37
CA VAL A 84 -12.73 -8.08 2.17
C VAL A 84 -13.97 -8.57 2.92
N CYS A 85 -14.27 -9.88 2.83
CA CYS A 85 -15.39 -10.45 3.57
C CYS A 85 -15.19 -10.38 5.09
N SER A 86 -13.96 -10.62 5.56
CA SER A 86 -13.63 -10.49 6.99
C SER A 86 -13.84 -9.09 7.50
N SER A 87 -13.48 -8.04 6.73
CA SER A 87 -13.73 -6.65 7.11
C SER A 87 -15.22 -6.30 7.06
N PHE A 88 -15.95 -6.71 6.02
CA PHE A 88 -17.39 -6.48 5.91
C PHE A 88 -18.16 -7.09 7.09
N TYR A 89 -17.88 -8.35 7.42
CA TYR A 89 -18.51 -8.99 8.56
C TYR A 89 -17.97 -8.52 9.92
N GLY A 90 -16.75 -7.96 9.96
CA GLY A 90 -16.22 -7.29 11.14
C GLY A 90 -17.07 -6.07 11.48
N PHE A 91 -17.32 -5.22 10.49
CA PHE A 91 -18.23 -4.06 10.63
C PHE A 91 -19.64 -4.48 11.08
N LEU A 92 -20.24 -5.52 10.49
CA LEU A 92 -21.56 -5.99 10.93
C LEU A 92 -21.60 -6.54 12.36
N CYS A 93 -20.49 -7.09 12.86
CA CYS A 93 -20.38 -7.48 14.26
C CYS A 93 -20.21 -6.26 15.19
N GLU A 94 -19.47 -5.24 14.75
CA GLU A 94 -19.31 -3.99 15.51
C GLU A 94 -20.63 -3.22 15.65
N GLU A 95 -21.49 -3.30 14.64
CA GLU A 95 -22.84 -2.71 14.63
C GLU A 95 -23.92 -3.64 15.24
N ASP A 96 -23.53 -4.74 15.91
CA ASP A 96 -24.43 -5.73 16.52
C ASP A 96 -25.49 -6.34 15.58
N VAL A 97 -25.31 -6.21 14.26
CA VAL A 97 -26.23 -6.76 13.25
C VAL A 97 -26.13 -8.28 13.19
N ILE A 98 -24.93 -8.83 13.43
CA ILE A 98 -24.68 -10.27 13.51
C ILE A 98 -23.74 -10.60 14.67
N ALA A 99 -23.98 -11.75 15.31
CA ALA A 99 -23.20 -12.15 16.49
C ALA A 99 -21.77 -12.64 16.18
N ILE A 100 -21.55 -13.25 15.01
CA ILE A 100 -20.29 -13.94 14.68
C ILE A 100 -19.91 -13.66 13.24
N ASN A 101 -18.64 -13.31 13.03
CA ASN A 101 -18.07 -13.16 11.69
C ASN A 101 -17.80 -14.54 11.04
N PRO A 102 -18.57 -14.93 10.00
CA PRO A 102 -18.43 -16.25 9.36
C PRO A 102 -17.10 -16.41 8.59
N ALA A 103 -16.46 -15.32 8.17
CA ALA A 103 -15.18 -15.37 7.47
C ALA A 103 -14.00 -15.73 8.39
N ILE A 104 -14.12 -15.37 9.67
CA ILE A 104 -13.17 -15.71 10.72
C ILE A 104 -13.45 -17.12 11.24
N SER A 105 -14.71 -17.45 11.56
CA SER A 105 -15.08 -18.77 12.11
C SER A 105 -14.84 -19.94 11.13
N SER A 106 -14.88 -19.68 9.81
CA SER A 106 -14.52 -20.63 8.75
C SER A 106 -13.02 -20.86 8.60
N ARG A 107 -12.16 -20.25 9.43
CA ARG A 107 -10.75 -20.62 9.47
C ARG A 107 -10.66 -21.99 10.14
N THR A 108 -10.25 -23.01 9.41
CA THR A 108 -9.89 -24.29 10.01
C THR A 108 -8.67 -24.08 10.92
N PHE A 109 -8.84 -24.31 12.22
CA PHE A 109 -7.76 -24.27 13.21
C PHE A 109 -6.61 -25.25 12.89
N TYR A 110 -6.83 -26.22 12.00
CA TYR A 110 -5.87 -27.22 11.53
C TYR A 110 -5.01 -26.78 10.33
N GLY A 111 -4.98 -25.48 10.01
CA GLY A 111 -4.19 -24.91 8.91
C GLY A 111 -2.81 -24.36 9.31
N ARG A 112 -2.16 -24.86 10.36
CA ARG A 112 -0.69 -24.70 10.47
C ARG A 112 -0.07 -25.70 9.51
N GLY A 113 0.41 -25.24 8.35
CA GLY A 113 1.21 -26.10 7.48
C GLY A 113 1.00 -25.97 5.97
N MET A 114 0.82 -24.76 5.44
CA MET A 114 1.79 -24.38 4.44
C MET A 114 2.62 -23.31 5.13
N ARG A 115 3.82 -23.68 5.58
CA ARG A 115 4.94 -22.80 5.28
C ARG A 115 4.86 -22.64 3.77
N ALA A 116 4.08 -21.67 3.29
CA ALA A 116 4.59 -20.87 2.22
C ALA A 116 6.02 -20.63 2.69
N THR A 117 7.00 -21.01 1.89
CA THR A 117 8.18 -20.17 1.80
C THR A 117 7.57 -18.79 1.52
N TYR A 118 7.13 -18.09 2.58
CA TYR A 118 6.97 -16.66 2.54
C TYR A 118 8.30 -16.29 1.91
N PRO A 119 8.32 -15.65 0.72
CA PRO A 119 9.56 -15.02 0.33
C PRO A 119 9.92 -14.24 1.58
N VAL A 120 11.00 -14.66 2.26
CA VAL A 120 11.44 -14.02 3.49
C VAL A 120 11.42 -12.57 3.08
N GLU A 121 10.51 -11.76 3.65
CA GLU A 121 10.40 -10.37 3.26
C GLU A 121 11.72 -9.78 3.71
N ARG A 122 12.68 -9.80 2.79
CA ARG A 122 14.02 -9.31 3.02
C ARG A 122 13.82 -7.81 3.03
N TYR A 123 13.92 -7.22 4.21
CA TYR A 123 13.95 -5.79 4.40
C TYR A 123 15.36 -5.29 4.10
N LEU A 124 15.50 -4.00 3.82
CA LEU A 124 16.81 -3.38 3.82
C LEU A 124 17.33 -3.29 5.25
N THR A 125 18.60 -3.65 5.45
CA THR A 125 19.32 -3.26 6.67
C THR A 125 19.56 -1.74 6.68
N SER A 126 19.95 -1.19 7.83
CA SER A 126 20.29 0.24 7.93
C SER A 126 21.41 0.62 6.96
N GLU A 127 22.42 -0.25 6.82
CA GLU A 127 23.53 -0.06 5.89
C GLU A 127 23.05 -0.09 4.44
N GLN A 128 22.25 -1.09 4.07
CA GLN A 128 21.73 -1.20 2.70
C GLN A 128 20.86 0.00 2.33
N LEU A 129 20.02 0.48 3.26
CA LEU A 129 19.22 1.68 3.05
C LEU A 129 20.12 2.92 2.85
N GLY A 130 21.20 3.05 3.62
CA GLY A 130 22.18 4.12 3.45
C GLY A 130 22.80 4.12 2.05
N GLN A 131 23.20 2.95 1.55
CA GLN A 131 23.76 2.82 0.19
C GLN A 131 22.73 3.16 -0.90
N VAL A 132 21.47 2.75 -0.73
CA VAL A 132 20.38 3.12 -1.65
C VAL A 132 20.14 4.62 -1.66
N LEU A 133 20.09 5.27 -0.50
CA LEU A 133 19.91 6.72 -0.41
C LEU A 133 21.10 7.47 -1.03
N GLN A 134 22.34 7.03 -0.79
CA GLN A 134 23.54 7.62 -1.38
C GLN A 134 23.56 7.50 -2.91
N ALA A 135 23.21 6.33 -3.47
CA ALA A 135 23.10 6.14 -4.91
C ALA A 135 22.05 7.08 -5.53
N LEU A 136 20.91 7.23 -4.86
CA LEU A 136 19.84 8.13 -5.32
C LEU A 136 20.21 9.62 -5.18
N GLU A 137 20.94 9.99 -4.13
CA GLU A 137 21.50 11.34 -3.96
C GLU A 137 22.43 11.73 -5.10
N PHE A 138 23.25 10.78 -5.58
CA PHE A 138 24.08 10.98 -6.75
C PHE A 138 23.24 11.18 -8.02
N HIS A 139 22.24 10.33 -8.24
CA HIS A 139 21.33 10.45 -9.40
C HIS A 139 20.47 11.71 -9.39
N ALA A 140 20.21 12.30 -8.22
CA ALA A 140 19.40 13.49 -8.09
C ALA A 140 20.16 14.79 -8.42
N LEU A 141 21.50 14.76 -8.51
CA LEU A 141 22.31 15.96 -8.79
C LEU A 141 21.92 16.59 -10.12
N GLY A 142 21.33 17.79 -10.05
CA GLY A 142 20.89 18.54 -11.23
C GLY A 142 19.64 18.00 -11.93
N ASP A 143 18.99 16.96 -11.38
CA ASP A 143 17.76 16.38 -11.92
C ASP A 143 16.58 16.60 -10.94
N PRO A 144 15.67 17.55 -11.22
CA PRO A 144 14.49 17.77 -10.40
C PRO A 144 13.58 16.53 -10.27
N ALA A 145 13.54 15.66 -11.27
CA ALA A 145 12.77 14.42 -11.19
C ALA A 145 13.46 13.40 -10.25
N GLY A 146 14.79 13.36 -10.26
CA GLY A 146 15.62 12.63 -9.33
C GLY A 146 15.47 13.11 -7.88
N GLU A 147 15.50 14.43 -7.65
CA GLU A 147 15.27 15.04 -6.33
C GLU A 147 13.88 14.69 -5.77
N ARG A 148 12.85 14.71 -6.63
CA ARG A 148 11.50 14.27 -6.27
C ARG A 148 11.46 12.79 -5.89
N ALA A 149 12.15 11.94 -6.65
CA ALA A 149 12.20 10.51 -6.36
C ALA A 149 12.92 10.22 -5.04
N LEU A 150 14.05 10.88 -4.79
CA LEU A 150 14.81 10.80 -3.55
C LEU A 150 13.96 11.25 -2.35
N PHE A 151 13.27 12.39 -2.47
CA PHE A 151 12.36 12.88 -1.42
C PHE A 151 11.28 11.86 -1.07
N ILE A 152 10.62 11.26 -2.07
CA ILE A 152 9.58 10.23 -1.86
C ILE A 152 10.16 9.01 -1.15
N ILE A 153 11.34 8.53 -1.57
CA ILE A 153 11.99 7.36 -0.95
C ILE A 153 12.38 7.68 0.49
N ALA A 154 13.03 8.81 0.76
CA ALA A 154 13.40 9.24 2.10
C ALA A 154 12.17 9.42 3.02
N ALA A 155 11.08 10.00 2.51
CA ALA A 155 9.85 10.17 3.28
C ALA A 155 9.20 8.81 3.60
N THR A 156 9.29 7.86 2.67
CA THR A 156 8.77 6.51 2.86
C THR A 156 9.58 5.73 3.90
N THR A 157 10.91 5.84 3.89
CA THR A 157 11.79 5.03 4.73
C THR A 157 12.04 5.67 6.09
N LEU A 158 12.29 6.98 6.15
CA LEU A 158 12.64 7.69 7.38
C LEU A 158 11.39 8.07 8.18
N MET A 159 10.32 8.50 7.52
CA MET A 159 9.05 8.89 8.16
C MET A 159 7.96 7.82 8.10
N CYS A 160 8.22 6.68 7.47
CA CYS A 160 7.25 5.58 7.31
C CYS A 160 5.93 6.03 6.64
N LEU A 161 5.99 6.96 5.69
CA LEU A 161 4.81 7.42 4.95
C LEU A 161 4.34 6.39 3.90
N HIS A 162 3.05 6.44 3.60
CA HIS A 162 2.42 5.72 2.50
C HIS A 162 2.31 6.60 1.26
N ALA A 163 2.11 5.98 0.09
CA ALA A 163 1.81 6.70 -1.15
C ALA A 163 0.64 7.66 -0.99
N ALA A 164 -0.39 7.22 -0.25
CA ALA A 164 -1.62 7.96 -0.06
C ALA A 164 -1.48 9.16 0.89
N ASP A 165 -0.39 9.23 1.67
CA ASP A 165 -0.07 10.37 2.54
C ASP A 165 0.48 11.55 1.73
N LEU A 166 1.14 11.26 0.61
CA LEU A 166 1.77 12.23 -0.28
C LEU A 166 0.97 12.50 -1.57
N ALA A 167 -0.01 11.66 -1.86
CA ALA A 167 -0.75 11.70 -3.11
C ALA A 167 -1.80 12.81 -3.12
N ASN A 168 -2.08 13.34 -4.31
CA ASN A 168 -3.32 14.05 -4.56
C ASN A 168 -4.50 13.07 -4.64
N ALA A 169 -5.63 13.50 -4.11
CA ALA A 169 -6.94 12.90 -4.26
C ALA A 169 -7.92 14.00 -4.69
N ASP A 170 -9.10 13.63 -5.21
CA ASP A 170 -10.02 14.50 -5.96
C ASP A 170 -10.12 15.96 -5.45
N ASN A 171 -10.24 16.15 -4.12
CA ASN A 171 -10.33 17.47 -3.48
C ASN A 171 -9.25 17.72 -2.40
N TYR A 172 -8.14 16.98 -2.43
CA TYR A 172 -7.08 17.11 -1.43
C TYR A 172 -5.70 16.97 -2.05
N CYS A 173 -4.86 17.98 -1.85
CA CYS A 173 -3.46 17.97 -2.22
C CYS A 173 -2.65 18.40 -1.00
N PRO A 174 -1.81 17.52 -0.42
CA PRO A 174 -0.91 17.92 0.65
C PRO A 174 0.00 19.07 0.19
N CYS A 175 0.10 20.13 1.00
CA CYS A 175 0.92 21.31 0.73
C CYS A 175 2.06 21.48 1.76
N MET A 176 2.99 22.39 1.50
CA MET A 176 4.17 22.61 2.33
C MET A 176 3.81 23.09 3.73
N ASN A 177 2.71 23.84 3.88
CA ASN A 177 2.12 24.20 5.18
C ASN A 177 1.64 23.00 6.03
N CYS A 178 1.58 21.78 5.48
CA CYS A 178 1.39 20.57 6.29
C CYS A 178 2.59 20.28 7.20
N PHE A 179 3.78 20.81 6.89
CA PHE A 179 4.94 20.75 7.76
C PHE A 179 4.91 21.94 8.74
N VAL A 180 4.73 21.64 10.02
CA VAL A 180 4.58 22.62 11.09
C VAL A 180 5.71 22.46 12.11
N LEU A 181 6.38 23.57 12.43
CA LEU A 181 7.34 23.63 13.53
C LEU A 181 6.58 23.95 14.83
N ASP A 182 6.65 23.04 15.80
CA ASP A 182 5.94 23.10 17.08
C ASP A 182 6.87 22.58 18.20
N ASP A 183 7.13 23.39 19.22
CA ASP A 183 8.10 23.13 20.29
C ASP A 183 9.47 22.62 19.78
N ALA A 184 10.07 23.36 18.84
CA ALA A 184 11.34 23.04 18.19
C ALA A 184 11.38 21.67 17.46
N ARG A 185 10.23 21.04 17.23
CA ARG A 185 10.09 19.79 16.48
C ARG A 185 9.24 20.01 15.24
N TRP A 186 9.65 19.41 14.13
CA TRP A 186 8.88 19.44 12.91
C TRP A 186 7.85 18.30 12.92
N TRP A 187 6.63 18.63 12.49
CA TRP A 187 5.52 17.70 12.37
C TRP A 187 4.94 17.79 10.97
N LEU A 188 4.56 16.65 10.42
CA LEU A 188 3.74 16.56 9.22
C LEU A 188 2.31 16.24 9.65
N ILE A 189 1.41 17.20 9.48
CA ILE A 189 0.00 17.08 9.82
C ILE A 189 -0.77 16.76 8.53
N LEU A 190 -1.40 15.59 8.50
CA LEU A 190 -2.16 15.10 7.35
C LEU A 190 -3.63 14.97 7.73
N GLU A 191 -4.46 15.74 7.05
CA GLU A 191 -5.91 15.78 7.27
C GLU A 191 -6.62 15.68 5.92
N ALA A 192 -6.55 14.49 5.32
CA ALA A 192 -7.26 14.21 4.09
C ALA A 192 -8.76 13.97 4.39
N PRO A 193 -9.69 14.49 3.57
CA PRO A 193 -11.12 14.22 3.72
C PRO A 193 -11.42 12.72 3.82
N GLY A 194 -12.23 12.33 4.81
CA GLY A 194 -12.59 10.94 5.06
C GLY A 194 -11.47 10.07 5.66
N ARG A 195 -10.38 10.68 6.12
CA ARG A 195 -9.33 9.99 6.91
C ARG A 195 -9.21 10.64 8.29
N LEU A 196 -8.82 9.81 9.26
CA LEU A 196 -8.45 10.32 10.58
C LEU A 196 -7.22 11.22 10.45
N LEU A 197 -7.23 12.33 11.18
CA LEU A 197 -6.08 13.22 11.31
C LEU A 197 -4.87 12.42 11.77
N ARG A 198 -3.75 12.61 11.07
CA ARG A 198 -2.48 11.96 11.41
C ARG A 198 -1.40 13.01 11.58
N LYS A 199 -0.84 13.06 12.79
CA LYS A 199 0.35 13.86 13.13
C LYS A 199 1.57 12.95 13.11
N VAL A 200 2.48 13.16 12.17
CA VAL A 200 3.72 12.37 11.99
C VAL A 200 4.91 13.23 12.38
N GLU A 201 5.78 12.74 13.24
CA GLU A 201 7.02 13.44 13.57
C GLU A 201 7.97 13.44 12.35
N VAL A 202 8.48 14.61 11.99
CA VAL A 202 9.45 14.77 10.90
C VAL A 202 10.83 14.63 11.51
N THR A 203 11.49 13.51 11.24
CA THR A 203 12.67 13.18 12.01
C THR A 203 13.88 13.96 11.55
N PRO A 204 14.86 14.24 12.43
CA PRO A 204 16.02 15.05 12.08
C PRO A 204 16.77 14.51 10.86
N GLU A 205 16.79 13.19 10.66
CA GLU A 205 17.42 12.52 9.51
C GLU A 205 16.70 12.83 8.19
N PHE A 206 15.40 13.17 8.23
CA PHE A 206 14.64 13.52 7.03
C PHE A 206 14.80 14.99 6.62
N LEU A 207 15.10 15.90 7.56
CA LEU A 207 15.19 17.33 7.28
C LEU A 207 16.18 17.70 6.15
N PRO A 208 17.36 17.05 6.00
CA PRO A 208 18.23 17.28 4.85
C PRO A 208 17.53 17.02 3.50
N TYR A 209 16.72 15.96 3.40
CA TYR A 209 15.99 15.62 2.18
C TYR A 209 14.85 16.60 1.88
N LEU A 210 14.16 17.09 2.92
CA LEU A 210 13.16 18.16 2.77
C LEU A 210 13.81 19.44 2.21
N ARG A 211 14.92 19.88 2.82
CA ARG A 211 15.67 21.07 2.37
C ARG A 211 16.17 20.92 0.94
N ARG A 212 16.71 19.75 0.60
CA ARG A 212 17.28 19.45 -0.72
C ARG A 212 16.19 19.51 -1.80
N TYR A 213 15.04 18.89 -1.55
CA TYR A 213 13.92 18.89 -2.49
C TYR A 213 13.26 20.27 -2.64
N ARG A 214 13.16 21.04 -1.55
CA ARG A 214 12.68 22.43 -1.61
C ARG A 214 13.63 23.30 -2.44
N LYS A 215 14.94 23.18 -2.21
CA LYS A 215 15.96 23.90 -2.98
C LYS A 215 15.90 23.55 -4.47
N SER A 216 15.67 22.28 -4.84
CA SER A 216 15.54 21.88 -6.25
C SER A 216 14.31 22.49 -6.93
N ARG A 217 13.34 22.98 -6.15
CA ARG A 217 12.15 23.69 -6.62
C ARG A 217 12.27 25.22 -6.48
N GLY A 218 13.45 25.73 -6.11
CA GLY A 218 13.67 27.17 -5.89
C GLY A 218 12.97 27.72 -4.64
N LEU A 219 12.57 26.85 -3.71
CA LEU A 219 11.90 27.23 -2.47
C LEU A 219 12.90 27.45 -1.32
N PRO A 220 12.54 28.25 -0.28
CA PRO A 220 13.31 28.35 0.96
C PRO A 220 13.55 26.98 1.60
N PRO A 221 14.62 26.79 2.40
CA PRO A 221 14.99 25.47 2.92
C PRO A 221 13.93 24.82 3.82
N PHE A 222 13.11 25.61 4.51
CA PHE A 222 12.03 25.12 5.35
C PHE A 222 10.68 25.69 4.93
N PRO A 223 9.58 24.95 5.13
CA PRO A 223 8.22 25.41 4.86
C PRO A 223 7.80 26.60 5.73
N GLU A 224 6.98 27.47 5.16
CA GLU A 224 6.29 28.54 5.89
C GLU A 224 4.85 28.14 6.26
N GLN A 225 4.30 28.74 7.32
CA GLN A 225 2.99 28.36 7.87
C GLN A 225 1.83 28.49 6.88
N ASN A 226 1.91 29.43 5.93
CA ASN A 226 0.85 29.69 4.94
C ASN A 226 1.29 29.29 3.51
N GLU A 227 2.30 28.41 3.39
CA GLU A 227 2.80 27.96 2.10
C GLU A 227 1.90 26.89 1.47
N GLU A 228 0.91 27.33 0.69
CA GLU A 228 -0.02 26.45 -0.03
C GLU A 228 0.59 25.77 -1.28
N ILE A 229 1.91 25.76 -1.39
CA ILE A 229 2.63 25.09 -2.46
C ILE A 229 2.51 23.56 -2.25
N PRO A 230 2.06 22.77 -3.24
CA PRO A 230 1.95 21.32 -3.11
C PRO A 230 3.27 20.68 -2.65
N ILE A 231 3.20 19.66 -1.78
CA ILE A 231 4.38 18.88 -1.38
C ILE A 231 5.02 18.28 -2.63
N LEU A 232 4.25 17.60 -3.48
CA LEU A 232 4.74 17.01 -4.72
C LEU A 232 4.17 17.72 -5.95
N GLU A 233 4.99 17.89 -6.98
CA GLU A 233 4.58 18.36 -8.31
C GLU A 233 4.95 17.33 -9.38
N ALA A 234 4.16 17.28 -10.46
CA ALA A 234 4.51 16.53 -11.66
C ALA A 234 5.65 17.23 -12.44
N SER A 235 6.27 16.52 -13.40
CA SER A 235 7.40 17.05 -14.18
C SER A 235 7.08 18.31 -14.98
N HIS A 236 5.79 18.61 -15.23
CA HIS A 236 5.33 19.81 -15.93
C HIS A 236 4.67 20.83 -14.98
N GLY A 237 5.00 20.81 -13.69
CA GLY A 237 4.50 21.78 -12.70
C GLY A 237 3.06 21.57 -12.24
N ARG A 238 2.36 20.53 -12.75
CA ARG A 238 1.01 20.21 -12.27
C ARG A 238 1.06 19.89 -10.77
N PRO A 239 0.18 20.50 -9.94
CA PRO A 239 0.13 20.23 -8.51
C PRO A 239 -0.23 18.77 -8.25
N GLY A 240 0.53 18.15 -7.34
CA GLY A 240 0.24 16.81 -6.84
C GLY A 240 0.54 15.66 -7.80
N LEU A 241 0.67 14.48 -7.20
CA LEU A 241 0.85 13.20 -7.90
C LEU A 241 -0.17 12.19 -7.39
N SER A 242 -0.70 11.38 -8.30
CA SER A 242 -1.56 10.25 -7.90
C SER A 242 -0.74 9.15 -7.21
N VAL A 243 -1.42 8.33 -6.40
CA VAL A 243 -0.82 7.11 -5.79
C VAL A 243 -0.11 6.23 -6.83
N ARG A 244 -0.68 6.12 -8.04
CA ARG A 244 -0.10 5.32 -9.13
C ARG A 244 1.22 5.94 -9.62
N GLN A 245 1.27 7.26 -9.82
CA GLN A 245 2.48 7.96 -10.25
C GLN A 245 3.59 7.85 -9.20
N ILE A 246 3.27 8.07 -7.92
CA ILE A 246 4.23 7.92 -6.81
C ILE A 246 4.84 6.52 -6.80
N ARG A 247 4.02 5.47 -6.94
CA ARG A 247 4.50 4.09 -7.01
C ARG A 247 5.38 3.81 -8.23
N SER A 248 5.10 4.44 -9.38
CA SER A 248 5.96 4.34 -10.58
C SER A 248 7.32 4.98 -10.34
N ILE A 249 7.34 6.20 -9.81
CA ILE A 249 8.58 6.93 -9.49
C ILE A 249 9.45 6.12 -8.52
N VAL A 250 8.85 5.56 -7.47
CA VAL A 250 9.57 4.70 -6.50
C VAL A 250 10.17 3.49 -7.21
N LYS A 251 9.41 2.80 -8.07
CA LYS A 251 9.90 1.63 -8.79
C LYS A 251 11.07 1.98 -9.71
N GLU A 252 10.96 3.07 -10.46
CA GLU A 252 12.02 3.57 -11.35
C GLU A 252 13.29 3.94 -10.59
N ALA A 253 13.14 4.62 -9.44
CA ALA A 253 14.25 4.98 -8.59
C ALA A 253 14.97 3.75 -8.00
N LEU A 254 14.21 2.73 -7.56
CA LEU A 254 14.82 1.49 -7.07
C LEU A 254 15.58 0.73 -8.16
N MET A 255 15.07 0.73 -9.40
CA MET A 255 15.79 0.15 -10.54
C MET A 255 17.09 0.92 -10.85
N LYS A 256 17.06 2.26 -10.78
CA LYS A 256 18.28 3.09 -10.95
C LYS A 256 19.30 2.81 -9.85
N ALA A 257 18.87 2.79 -8.59
CA ALA A 257 19.74 2.49 -7.45
C ALA A 257 20.36 1.09 -7.58
N HIS A 258 19.57 0.08 -7.97
CA HIS A 258 20.08 -1.27 -8.24
C HIS A 258 21.17 -1.27 -9.31
N ALA A 259 20.92 -0.64 -10.46
CA ALA A 259 21.89 -0.56 -11.55
C ALA A 259 23.20 0.14 -11.11
N SER A 260 23.09 1.22 -10.34
CA SER A 260 24.26 1.94 -9.83
C SER A 260 25.06 1.15 -8.79
N ILE A 261 24.41 0.44 -7.89
CA ILE A 261 25.09 -0.29 -6.81
C ILE A 261 25.78 -1.54 -7.38
N THR A 262 25.08 -2.28 -8.24
CA THR A 262 25.60 -3.52 -8.85
C THR A 262 26.72 -3.28 -9.87
N SER A 263 26.84 -2.08 -10.46
CA SER A 263 27.98 -1.75 -11.33
C SER A 263 29.29 -1.62 -10.55
N THR A 264 29.21 -1.28 -9.25
CA THR A 264 30.36 -1.14 -8.35
C THR A 264 30.64 -2.38 -7.50
N ASP A 265 29.64 -3.25 -7.29
CA ASP A 265 29.72 -4.42 -6.41
C ASP A 265 29.75 -5.76 -7.19
N LYS A 266 30.88 -6.48 -7.10
CA LYS A 266 31.09 -7.79 -7.76
C LYS A 266 30.24 -8.94 -7.17
N GLY A 267 29.54 -8.72 -6.04
CA GLY A 267 28.66 -9.68 -5.36
C GLY A 267 27.16 -9.30 -5.36
N GLY A 268 26.69 -8.60 -6.40
CA GLY A 268 25.43 -7.85 -6.40
C GLY A 268 24.11 -8.62 -6.43
N GLU A 269 24.08 -9.96 -6.36
CA GLU A 269 22.81 -10.72 -6.39
C GLU A 269 21.89 -10.37 -5.22
N HIS A 270 22.46 -10.03 -4.07
CA HIS A 270 21.71 -9.64 -2.89
C HIS A 270 20.98 -8.30 -3.08
N TRP A 271 21.31 -7.49 -4.10
CA TRP A 271 20.58 -6.27 -4.44
C TRP A 271 19.32 -6.52 -5.26
N ASN A 272 19.11 -7.73 -5.80
CA ASN A 272 17.91 -8.06 -6.59
C ASN A 272 16.58 -7.84 -5.85
N ILE A 273 16.62 -7.70 -4.52
CA ILE A 273 15.48 -7.29 -3.68
C ILE A 273 14.93 -5.92 -4.11
N LEU A 274 15.78 -5.02 -4.63
CA LEU A 274 15.36 -3.71 -5.13
C LEU A 274 14.51 -3.81 -6.41
N LEU A 275 14.77 -4.80 -7.27
CA LEU A 275 14.01 -5.00 -8.53
C LEU A 275 12.56 -5.40 -8.27
N GLY A 276 12.32 -6.17 -7.21
CA GLY A 276 10.98 -6.50 -6.70
C GLY A 276 10.44 -5.49 -5.69
N GLY A 277 11.22 -4.47 -5.34
CA GLY A 277 10.92 -3.51 -4.31
C GLY A 277 9.70 -2.65 -4.64
N SER A 278 8.93 -2.32 -3.62
CA SER A 278 7.77 -1.43 -3.70
C SER A 278 7.82 -0.39 -2.58
N MET A 279 6.97 0.63 -2.67
CA MET A 279 6.84 1.62 -1.59
C MET A 279 6.46 0.97 -0.25
N ARG A 280 5.66 -0.11 -0.26
CA ARG A 280 5.37 -0.88 0.96
C ARG A 280 6.64 -1.52 1.53
N PHE A 281 7.44 -2.14 0.67
CA PHE A 281 8.71 -2.75 1.06
C PHE A 281 9.68 -1.73 1.69
N LEU A 282 9.77 -0.52 1.13
CA LEU A 282 10.58 0.56 1.68
C LEU A 282 10.06 1.01 3.06
N LYS A 283 8.74 1.20 3.19
CA LYS A 283 8.11 1.56 4.46
C LYS A 283 8.39 0.51 5.52
N GLU A 284 8.21 -0.76 5.19
CA GLU A 284 8.43 -1.88 6.12
C GLU A 284 9.91 -1.99 6.50
N SER A 285 10.83 -1.72 5.58
CA SER A 285 12.26 -1.64 5.88
C SER A 285 12.57 -0.52 6.86
N GLY A 286 12.01 0.67 6.64
CA GLY A 286 12.13 1.80 7.58
C GLY A 286 11.56 1.48 8.97
N ALA A 287 10.37 0.88 9.02
CA ALA A 287 9.75 0.44 10.27
C ALA A 287 10.60 -0.62 11.01
N LYS A 288 11.19 -1.58 10.29
CA LYS A 288 12.06 -2.60 10.87
C LYS A 288 13.37 -2.02 11.40
N ILE A 289 13.94 -1.03 10.72
CA ILE A 289 15.12 -0.30 11.22
C ILE A 289 14.77 0.47 12.50
N ARG A 290 13.63 1.18 12.52
CA ARG A 290 13.16 1.88 13.73
C ARG A 290 12.88 0.96 14.91
N ALA A 291 12.39 -0.25 14.66
CA ALA A 291 12.15 -1.23 15.70
C ALA A 291 13.41 -1.60 16.49
N GLN A 292 14.62 -1.33 15.95
CA GLN A 292 15.89 -1.54 16.65
C GLN A 292 16.11 -0.54 17.80
N SER A 293 15.53 0.66 17.70
CA SER A 293 15.67 1.72 18.72
C SER A 293 14.39 1.98 19.51
N PHE A 294 13.22 1.68 18.95
CA PHE A 294 11.93 1.94 19.58
C PHE A 294 11.45 0.74 20.37
N ARG A 295 10.75 0.99 21.49
CA ARG A 295 9.94 -0.05 22.15
C ARG A 295 8.67 -0.33 21.33
N PRO A 296 8.06 -1.53 21.43
CA PRO A 296 6.88 -1.89 20.65
C PRO A 296 5.72 -0.89 20.71
N ALA A 297 5.43 -0.31 21.88
CA ALA A 297 4.38 0.69 22.05
C ALA A 297 4.73 2.04 21.39
N GLU A 298 6.00 2.43 21.42
CA GLU A 298 6.48 3.65 20.77
C GLU A 298 6.40 3.48 19.24
N LEU A 299 6.82 2.34 18.72
CA LEU A 299 6.73 2.02 17.30
C LEU A 299 5.28 1.94 16.84
N GLN A 300 4.39 1.35 17.65
CA GLN A 300 2.96 1.31 17.37
C GLN A 300 2.39 2.71 17.19
N LYS A 301 2.68 3.62 18.14
CA LYS A 301 2.23 5.02 18.09
C LYS A 301 2.83 5.74 16.88
N TYR A 302 4.12 5.57 16.62
CA TYR A 302 4.83 6.17 15.49
C TYR A 302 4.25 5.76 14.13
N LEU A 303 3.94 4.47 13.97
CA LEU A 303 3.38 3.93 12.73
C LEU A 303 1.86 4.15 12.59
N GLY A 304 1.19 4.59 13.64
CA GLY A 304 -0.28 4.72 13.68
C GLY A 304 -1.00 3.37 13.60
N ILE A 305 -0.44 2.32 14.21
CA ILE A 305 -1.02 0.97 14.20
C ILE A 305 -1.91 0.78 15.44
N PHE A 306 -3.12 0.25 15.26
CA PHE A 306 -4.05 0.03 16.38
C PHE A 306 -3.67 -1.13 17.31
N SER A 307 -3.09 -2.21 16.78
CA SER A 307 -2.80 -3.42 17.55
C SER A 307 -1.33 -3.52 17.95
N LEU A 308 -1.06 -3.51 19.26
CA LEU A 308 0.27 -3.74 19.83
C LEU A 308 0.77 -5.16 19.51
N ALA A 309 -0.10 -6.16 19.60
CA ALA A 309 0.23 -7.55 19.28
C ALA A 309 0.66 -7.72 17.82
N TYR A 310 -0.01 -7.02 16.89
CA TYR A 310 0.39 -6.98 15.49
C TYR A 310 1.78 -6.35 15.32
N THR A 311 2.02 -5.18 15.93
CA THR A 311 3.32 -4.49 15.89
C THR A 311 4.44 -5.40 16.41
N TYR A 312 4.21 -6.07 17.55
CA TYR A 312 5.17 -6.99 18.15
C TYR A 312 5.48 -8.16 17.21
N GLY A 313 4.46 -8.92 16.79
CA GLY A 313 4.65 -10.09 15.93
C GLY A 313 5.23 -9.76 14.55
N ARG A 314 5.05 -8.52 14.07
CA ARG A 314 5.56 -8.07 12.77
C ARG A 314 7.01 -7.59 12.83
N TYR A 315 7.37 -6.80 13.85
CA TYR A 315 8.66 -6.10 13.88
C TYR A 315 9.64 -6.62 14.92
N TYR A 316 9.19 -7.36 15.94
CA TYR A 316 10.02 -7.85 17.06
C TYR A 316 10.03 -9.38 17.19
N GLY A 317 9.09 -10.09 16.55
CA GLY A 317 9.06 -11.54 16.45
C GLY A 317 9.96 -12.13 15.38
#